data_AF-A0AAV9IZE9-F1
#
_entry.id   AF-A0AAV9IZE9-F1
#
_cell.length_a   1.000
_cell.length_b   1.000
_cell.length_c   1.000
_cell.angle_alpha   90.00
_cell.angle_beta   90.00
_cell.angle_gamma   90.00
#
_symmetry.space_group_name_H-M   'P 1'
#
loop_
_entity.id
_entity.type
_entity.pdbx_description
1 polymer ?
#
loop_
_entity_poly.entity_id
_entity_poly.type
_entity_poly.pdbx_seq_one_letter_code
_entity_poly.pdbx_strand_id
1 'polypeptide(L)'
;MPSVSDGGVHGDSSNVVLEAHLLSLLSSARRLPQSRDQWQLAVKRLRLWLLNDDNQPVRPPCMLLLDLYPSGALRAHRFTPAATATGTLPTPREVLQFLVEEMLTPQREQRERRRPASISFVDGALATALAKPLSYVLGAPDDWVPPVLSEADGVRDFMVRFAEKLVAQGKGTSSPAAEQPGLVDAVRERGHSAAAIALVARYFRTAAAWYRRAPWTRIPDRWLFRVETPTDSGGHSFQTFFVAILGGRTPGLVAMPSVRGARKRYQASVKGADATADAADDIPDTVFCAYTGQVLPGPYAWRCSRCHAAYYLDESAQRADWRRHAPECDRIAAAREPATAASTADTLRIQRPFWCQVELVHMYMEESALPFDDLDAIGEHQWPIAEPPGASWPVPFVTRSGPALLQPKVERPTRHQLEWLTDMLEWMLADGHLECMVGKCPAITETSARVSFVEDMACREARH
;
A
#
# COMPACT_ATOMS: atom_id res chain seq x y z
N MET A 1 -25.96 22.73 -44.39
CA MET A 1 -25.89 23.77 -43.33
C MET A 1 -25.73 23.07 -42.00
N PRO A 2 -24.57 23.16 -41.33
CA PRO A 2 -24.45 22.69 -39.96
C PRO A 2 -24.81 23.83 -39.01
N SER A 3 -25.70 23.54 -38.08
CA SER A 3 -26.10 24.39 -36.96
C SER A 3 -24.95 24.56 -35.98
N VAL A 4 -24.46 25.79 -35.84
CA VAL A 4 -23.58 26.23 -34.76
C VAL A 4 -24.43 26.31 -33.50
N SER A 5 -24.19 25.43 -32.54
CA SER A 5 -24.73 25.52 -31.20
C SER A 5 -23.86 26.48 -30.39
N ASP A 6 -24.44 27.61 -29.99
CA ASP A 6 -23.91 28.54 -29.00
C ASP A 6 -23.67 27.82 -27.66
N GLY A 7 -22.39 27.60 -27.33
CA GLY A 7 -21.93 27.25 -26.00
C GLY A 7 -21.88 28.50 -25.13
N GLY A 8 -22.96 28.74 -24.38
CA GLY A 8 -23.11 29.89 -23.49
C GLY A 8 -22.03 29.98 -22.40
N VAL A 9 -21.43 31.16 -22.33
CA VAL A 9 -20.52 31.65 -21.28
C VAL A 9 -21.32 31.88 -19.99
N HIS A 10 -21.50 30.85 -19.16
CA HIS A 10 -22.12 30.98 -17.83
C HIS A 10 -21.12 30.92 -16.65
N GLY A 11 -19.80 30.92 -16.92
CA GLY A 11 -18.77 30.81 -15.88
C GLY A 11 -18.25 32.13 -15.30
N ASP A 12 -18.53 33.28 -15.90
CA ASP A 12 -17.76 34.51 -15.64
C ASP A 12 -18.33 35.37 -14.49
N SER A 13 -19.66 35.51 -14.42
CA SER A 13 -20.31 36.34 -13.39
C SER A 13 -20.22 35.75 -11.98
N SER A 14 -20.25 34.42 -11.85
CA SER A 14 -20.09 33.74 -10.56
C SER A 14 -18.68 33.95 -9.99
N ASN A 15 -17.65 33.86 -10.84
CA ASN A 15 -16.26 34.06 -10.41
C ASN A 15 -15.99 35.48 -9.92
N VAL A 16 -16.52 36.48 -10.64
CA VAL A 16 -16.38 37.91 -10.29
C VAL A 16 -17.05 38.25 -8.96
N VAL A 17 -18.29 37.77 -8.73
CA VAL A 17 -19.01 38.02 -7.46
C VAL A 17 -18.27 37.37 -6.28
N LEU A 18 -17.78 36.15 -6.48
CA LEU A 18 -17.07 35.37 -5.46
C LEU A 18 -15.69 35.98 -5.18
N GLU A 19 -15.10 36.71 -6.12
CA GLU A 19 -13.84 37.45 -5.95
C GLU A 19 -14.06 38.73 -5.14
N ALA A 20 -15.12 39.50 -5.46
CA ALA A 20 -15.51 40.67 -4.67
C ALA A 20 -15.83 40.31 -3.22
N HIS A 21 -16.49 39.16 -2.99
CA HIS A 21 -16.75 38.66 -1.65
C HIS A 21 -15.45 38.37 -0.87
N LEU A 22 -14.49 37.67 -1.48
CA LEU A 22 -13.21 37.36 -0.83
C LEU A 22 -12.40 38.62 -0.52
N LEU A 23 -12.37 39.61 -1.42
CA LEU A 23 -11.73 40.91 -1.16
C LEU A 23 -12.38 41.65 0.01
N SER A 24 -13.70 41.57 0.15
CA SER A 24 -14.43 42.13 1.29
C SER A 24 -14.06 41.44 2.61
N LEU A 25 -13.95 40.10 2.60
CA LEU A 25 -13.52 39.32 3.76
C LEU A 25 -12.09 39.68 4.17
N LEU A 26 -11.15 39.76 3.22
CA LEU A 26 -9.75 40.16 3.46
C LEU A 26 -9.67 41.55 4.09
N SER A 27 -10.43 42.51 3.55
CA SER A 27 -10.48 43.88 4.06
C SER A 27 -11.07 43.95 5.47
N SER A 28 -12.06 43.11 5.77
CA SER A 28 -12.66 43.01 7.10
C SER A 28 -11.68 42.39 8.10
N ALA A 29 -11.00 41.30 7.73
CA ALA A 29 -10.03 40.64 8.60
C ALA A 29 -8.81 41.51 8.90
N ARG A 30 -8.34 42.30 7.93
CA ARG A 30 -7.24 43.26 8.13
C ARG A 30 -7.52 44.29 9.24
N ARG A 31 -8.81 44.64 9.45
CA ARG A 31 -9.23 45.61 10.48
C ARG A 31 -9.30 45.00 11.88
N LEU A 32 -9.18 43.68 12.02
CA LEU A 32 -9.21 43.01 13.32
C LEU A 32 -7.93 43.33 14.12
N PRO A 33 -8.02 43.38 15.46
CA PRO A 33 -6.84 43.48 16.29
C PRO A 33 -5.94 42.26 16.11
N GLN A 34 -4.63 42.48 16.08
CA GLN A 34 -3.64 41.41 15.99
C GLN A 34 -3.45 40.74 17.36
N SER A 35 -3.46 39.41 17.41
CA SER A 35 -3.09 38.62 18.57
C SER A 35 -1.59 38.25 18.53
N ARG A 36 -1.12 37.54 19.56
CA ARG A 36 0.23 36.93 19.58
C ARG A 36 0.22 35.50 19.04
N ASP A 37 -0.93 35.01 18.60
CA ASP A 37 -1.12 33.61 18.23
C ASP A 37 -0.28 33.27 17.00
N GLN A 38 0.26 32.06 16.99
CA GLN A 38 1.00 31.50 15.87
C GLN A 38 0.18 30.34 15.33
N TRP A 39 -0.28 30.44 14.09
CA TRP A 39 -1.08 29.37 13.49
C TRP A 39 -0.23 28.49 12.57
N GLN A 40 -0.62 27.22 12.44
CA GLN A 40 -0.13 26.33 11.40
C GLN A 40 -1.30 25.75 10.62
N LEU A 41 -1.25 25.84 9.31
CA LEU A 41 -2.18 25.16 8.43
C LEU A 41 -1.57 23.85 7.91
N ALA A 42 -2.31 22.76 8.06
CA ALA A 42 -2.03 21.48 7.43
C ALA A 42 -3.26 21.04 6.61
N VAL A 43 -3.02 20.48 5.43
CA VAL A 43 -4.06 19.83 4.61
C VAL A 43 -3.73 18.35 4.55
N LYS A 44 -4.62 17.51 5.09
CA LYS A 44 -4.37 16.06 5.19
C LYS A 44 -5.57 15.26 4.75
N ARG A 45 -5.34 14.15 4.04
CA ARG A 45 -6.40 13.17 3.73
C ARG A 45 -6.77 12.42 5.00
N LEU A 46 -8.06 12.24 5.24
CA LEU A 46 -8.51 11.41 6.36
C LEU A 46 -8.10 9.94 6.18
N ARG A 47 -7.93 9.25 7.29
CA ARG A 47 -7.72 7.79 7.35
C ARG A 47 -9.07 7.04 7.41
N LEU A 48 -9.92 7.34 6.43
CA LEU A 48 -11.19 6.67 6.23
C LEU A 48 -11.60 6.80 4.77
N TRP A 49 -12.52 5.95 4.36
CA TRP A 49 -13.18 5.98 3.07
C TRP A 49 -14.58 6.56 3.21
N LEU A 50 -14.89 7.54 2.36
CA LEU A 50 -16.26 7.97 2.07
C LEU A 50 -16.68 7.36 0.74
N LEU A 51 -17.97 7.16 0.55
CA LEU A 51 -18.52 6.93 -0.78
C LEU A 51 -18.99 8.28 -1.32
N ASN A 52 -18.54 8.63 -2.52
CA ASN A 52 -19.09 9.77 -3.23
C ASN A 52 -20.45 9.43 -3.87
N ASP A 53 -21.03 10.39 -4.59
CA ASP A 53 -22.34 10.22 -5.25
C ASP A 53 -22.34 9.08 -6.29
N ASP A 54 -21.17 8.71 -6.82
CA ASP A 54 -20.97 7.59 -7.75
C ASP A 54 -20.63 6.25 -7.05
N ASN A 55 -20.78 6.17 -5.73
CA ASN A 55 -20.36 5.04 -4.89
C ASN A 55 -18.87 4.67 -5.02
N GLN A 56 -18.02 5.61 -5.42
CA GLN A 56 -16.58 5.42 -5.45
C GLN A 56 -15.97 5.77 -4.08
N PRO A 57 -15.04 4.94 -3.58
CA PRO A 57 -14.35 5.23 -2.34
C PRO A 57 -13.41 6.43 -2.52
N VAL A 58 -13.56 7.45 -1.69
CA VAL A 58 -12.71 8.66 -1.68
C VAL A 58 -12.16 8.93 -0.28
N ARG A 59 -10.90 9.36 -0.20
CA ARG A 59 -10.29 9.89 1.02
C ARG A 59 -10.40 11.42 1.04
N PRO A 60 -11.31 12.01 1.82
CA PRO A 60 -11.50 13.44 1.80
C PRO A 60 -10.31 14.16 2.43
N PRO A 61 -9.72 15.17 1.76
CA PRO A 61 -8.81 16.09 2.42
C PRO A 61 -9.53 16.99 3.41
N CYS A 62 -8.91 17.18 4.57
CA CYS A 62 -9.35 18.05 5.63
C CYS A 62 -8.33 19.17 5.81
N MET A 63 -8.80 20.42 5.81
CA MET A 63 -8.00 21.56 6.23
C MET A 63 -8.01 21.62 7.76
N LEU A 64 -6.83 21.60 8.37
CA LEU A 64 -6.62 21.72 9.80
C LEU A 64 -5.90 23.03 10.09
N LEU A 65 -6.46 23.82 10.97
CA LEU A 65 -5.81 25.00 11.51
C LEU A 65 -5.43 24.73 12.96
N LEU A 66 -4.15 24.80 13.25
CA LEU A 66 -3.57 24.55 14.56
C LEU A 66 -3.12 25.87 15.18
N ASP A 67 -3.24 25.94 16.50
CA ASP A 67 -2.75 27.04 17.32
C ASP A 67 -1.42 26.60 17.95
N LEU A 68 -0.29 26.82 17.25
CA LEU A 68 1.04 26.37 17.69
C LEU A 68 1.44 26.98 19.03
N TYR A 69 1.11 28.25 19.22
CA TYR A 69 1.36 28.97 20.45
C TYR A 69 0.20 29.94 20.73
N PRO A 70 -0.38 29.92 21.95
CA PRO A 70 0.16 29.27 23.15
C PRO A 70 -0.32 27.83 23.43
N SER A 71 -1.34 27.35 22.72
CA SER A 71 -2.11 26.18 23.21
C SER A 71 -1.70 24.82 22.64
N GLY A 72 -1.03 24.77 21.48
CA GLY A 72 -0.78 23.53 20.74
C GLY A 72 -2.07 22.82 20.27
N ALA A 73 -3.23 23.49 20.32
CA ALA A 73 -4.52 22.86 20.09
C ALA A 73 -4.99 23.01 18.64
N LEU A 74 -5.82 22.07 18.18
CA LEU A 74 -6.59 22.27 16.96
C LEU A 74 -7.52 23.47 17.14
N ARG A 75 -7.35 24.50 16.32
CA ARG A 75 -8.22 25.69 16.33
C ARG A 75 -9.51 25.42 15.57
N ALA A 76 -9.40 24.99 14.33
CA ALA A 76 -10.52 24.79 13.42
C ALA A 76 -10.23 23.69 12.41
N HIS A 77 -11.27 23.12 11.82
CA HIS A 77 -11.14 22.17 10.70
C HIS A 77 -12.28 22.35 9.70
N ARG A 78 -12.03 21.98 8.43
CA ARG A 78 -13.03 22.11 7.36
C ARG A 78 -12.79 21.12 6.22
N PHE A 79 -13.89 20.62 5.66
CA PHE A 79 -13.95 19.95 4.37
C PHE A 79 -14.47 20.91 3.31
N THR A 80 -13.88 20.89 2.12
CA THR A 80 -14.49 21.55 0.96
C THR A 80 -15.55 20.62 0.35
N PRO A 81 -16.57 21.15 -0.37
CA PRO A 81 -17.51 20.29 -1.08
C PRO A 81 -16.82 19.32 -2.06
N ALA A 82 -15.78 19.79 -2.75
CA ALA A 82 -14.97 18.96 -3.64
C ALA A 82 -14.17 17.87 -2.89
N ALA A 83 -13.74 18.14 -1.65
CA ALA A 83 -13.02 17.15 -0.84
C ALA A 83 -13.88 15.90 -0.60
N THR A 84 -15.16 16.07 -0.29
CA THR A 84 -16.07 14.94 -0.04
C THR A 84 -16.60 14.29 -1.31
N ALA A 85 -16.76 15.06 -2.39
CA ALA A 85 -17.30 14.54 -3.65
C ALA A 85 -16.25 13.79 -4.50
N THR A 86 -15.02 14.29 -4.55
CA THR A 86 -13.99 13.77 -5.47
C THR A 86 -12.65 13.51 -4.80
N GLY A 87 -12.52 13.76 -3.50
CA GLY A 87 -11.23 13.66 -2.81
C GLY A 87 -10.21 14.70 -3.29
N THR A 88 -10.66 15.77 -3.96
CA THR A 88 -9.77 16.80 -4.52
C THR A 88 -9.23 17.70 -3.41
N LEU A 89 -7.93 18.01 -3.48
CA LEU A 89 -7.28 18.94 -2.54
C LEU A 89 -7.93 20.34 -2.63
N PRO A 90 -8.05 21.06 -1.50
CA PRO A 90 -8.54 22.43 -1.50
C PRO A 90 -7.61 23.33 -2.32
N THR A 91 -8.21 24.21 -3.12
CA THR A 91 -7.49 25.25 -3.85
C THR A 91 -6.91 26.29 -2.90
N PRO A 92 -5.86 27.04 -3.29
CA PRO A 92 -5.36 28.17 -2.49
C PRO A 92 -6.48 29.15 -2.10
N ARG A 93 -7.44 29.38 -3.01
CA ARG A 93 -8.60 30.23 -2.74
C ARG A 93 -9.46 29.73 -1.58
N GLU A 94 -9.80 28.44 -1.57
CA GLU A 94 -10.61 27.84 -0.50
C GLU A 94 -9.87 27.84 0.84
N VAL A 95 -8.55 27.61 0.80
CA VAL A 95 -7.68 27.71 1.97
C VAL A 95 -7.69 29.14 2.53
N LEU A 96 -7.52 30.15 1.67
CA LEU A 96 -7.54 31.56 2.09
C LEU A 96 -8.89 31.94 2.70
N GLN A 97 -9.98 31.53 2.07
CA GLN A 97 -11.33 31.76 2.59
C GLN A 97 -11.51 31.12 3.96
N PHE A 98 -11.07 29.87 4.15
CA PHE A 98 -11.11 29.19 5.45
C PHE A 98 -10.34 29.96 6.53
N LEU A 99 -9.12 30.41 6.24
CA LEU A 99 -8.29 31.16 7.18
C LEU A 99 -8.95 32.49 7.59
N VAL A 100 -9.47 33.24 6.63
CA VAL A 100 -10.08 34.56 6.87
C VAL A 100 -11.40 34.43 7.62
N GLU A 101 -12.23 33.46 7.26
CA GLU A 101 -13.47 33.17 7.98
C GLU A 101 -13.19 32.75 9.43
N GLU A 102 -12.12 32.01 9.71
CA GLU A 102 -11.75 31.64 11.08
C GLU A 102 -11.21 32.84 11.90
N MET A 103 -10.70 33.89 11.25
CA MET A 103 -10.39 35.17 11.94
C MET A 103 -11.68 35.93 12.30
N LEU A 104 -12.66 35.92 11.39
CA LEU A 104 -13.90 36.70 11.50
C LEU A 104 -14.98 36.02 12.36
N THR A 105 -15.07 34.70 12.26
CA THR A 105 -16.09 33.85 12.89
C THR A 105 -15.42 32.55 13.37
N PRO A 106 -14.67 32.59 14.49
CA PRO A 106 -13.99 31.43 15.02
C PRO A 106 -14.94 30.26 15.31
N GLN A 107 -14.58 29.04 14.90
CA GLN A 107 -15.42 27.84 15.10
C GLN A 107 -15.61 27.46 16.57
N ARG A 108 -14.62 27.73 17.42
CA ARG A 108 -14.70 27.42 18.85
C ARG A 108 -15.41 28.53 19.59
N GLU A 109 -16.54 28.18 20.21
CA GLU A 109 -17.26 29.03 21.15
C GLU A 109 -16.27 29.59 22.18
N GLN A 110 -16.33 30.92 22.43
CA GLN A 110 -15.43 31.70 23.30
C GLN A 110 -14.12 32.23 22.69
N ARG A 111 -13.78 31.94 21.42
CA ARG A 111 -12.62 32.62 20.80
C ARG A 111 -12.99 34.01 20.27
N GLU A 112 -12.16 35.00 20.59
CA GLU A 112 -12.31 36.37 20.10
C GLU A 112 -11.91 36.50 18.62
N ARG A 113 -12.56 37.44 17.92
CA ARG A 113 -12.24 37.80 16.53
C ARG A 113 -10.90 38.54 16.49
N ARG A 114 -9.86 37.85 16.04
CA ARG A 114 -8.49 38.39 15.97
C ARG A 114 -7.76 37.82 14.77
N ARG A 115 -6.81 38.60 14.25
CA ARG A 115 -5.84 38.13 13.26
C ARG A 115 -4.58 37.60 13.99
N PRO A 116 -3.99 36.48 13.57
CA PRO A 116 -2.80 35.94 14.21
C PRO A 116 -1.57 36.83 13.99
N ALA A 117 -0.52 36.59 14.75
CA ALA A 117 0.78 37.20 14.51
C ALA A 117 1.46 36.59 13.27
N SER A 118 1.36 35.27 13.08
CA SER A 118 1.81 34.61 11.86
C SER A 118 1.01 33.34 11.54
N ILE A 119 1.12 32.90 10.29
CA ILE A 119 0.55 31.65 9.79
C ILE A 119 1.66 30.90 9.08
N SER A 120 1.94 29.68 9.54
CA SER A 120 2.88 28.75 8.93
C SER A 120 2.15 27.66 8.15
N PHE A 121 2.85 27.02 7.21
CA PHE A 121 2.33 25.96 6.35
C PHE A 121 3.22 24.74 6.40
N VAL A 122 2.64 23.56 6.16
CA VAL A 122 3.40 22.33 5.89
C VAL A 122 3.72 22.21 4.39
N ASP A 123 2.84 22.74 3.53
CA ASP A 123 2.98 22.72 2.07
C ASP A 123 3.58 24.05 1.56
N GLY A 124 4.77 23.98 0.97
CA GLY A 124 5.46 25.14 0.41
C GLY A 124 4.80 25.74 -0.83
N ALA A 125 4.08 24.94 -1.63
CA ALA A 125 3.34 25.44 -2.80
C ALA A 125 2.14 26.28 -2.34
N LEU A 126 1.40 25.82 -1.32
CA LEU A 126 0.33 26.61 -0.70
C LEU A 126 0.87 27.88 -0.04
N ALA A 127 1.98 27.79 0.71
CA ALA A 127 2.63 28.96 1.32
C ALA A 127 2.97 30.02 0.27
N THR A 128 3.55 29.60 -0.85
CA THR A 128 3.93 30.49 -1.96
C THR A 128 2.70 31.11 -2.62
N ALA A 129 1.67 30.30 -2.91
CA ALA A 129 0.44 30.77 -3.55
C ALA A 129 -0.32 31.78 -2.68
N LEU A 130 -0.17 31.72 -1.35
CA LEU A 130 -0.91 32.53 -0.39
C LEU A 130 -0.12 33.70 0.20
N ALA A 131 1.15 33.87 -0.16
CA ALA A 131 2.03 34.88 0.42
C ALA A 131 1.45 36.30 0.32
N LYS A 132 1.07 36.74 -0.90
CA LYS A 132 0.51 38.08 -1.14
C LYS A 132 -0.79 38.34 -0.36
N PRO A 133 -1.87 37.55 -0.49
CA PRO A 133 -3.10 37.85 0.22
C PRO A 133 -2.92 37.79 1.75
N LEU A 134 -2.05 36.91 2.28
CA LEU A 134 -1.79 36.85 3.71
C LEU A 134 -0.94 38.01 4.21
N SER A 135 0.06 38.47 3.44
CA SER A 135 0.82 39.68 3.78
C SER A 135 -0.11 40.90 3.96
N TYR A 136 -1.10 41.04 3.08
CA TYR A 136 -2.10 42.10 3.16
C TYR A 136 -2.94 42.03 4.44
N VAL A 137 -3.40 40.84 4.83
CA VAL A 137 -4.25 40.64 6.03
C VAL A 137 -3.44 40.78 7.31
N LEU A 138 -2.22 40.26 7.34
CA LEU A 138 -1.33 40.29 8.50
C LEU A 138 -0.61 41.64 8.64
N GLY A 139 -0.62 42.48 7.60
CA GLY A 139 0.12 43.74 7.57
C GLY A 139 1.64 43.51 7.55
N ALA A 140 2.06 42.42 6.91
CA ALA A 140 3.47 42.10 6.71
C ALA A 140 4.02 42.86 5.47
N PRO A 141 5.34 43.00 5.34
CA PRO A 141 5.99 43.53 4.14
C PRO A 141 5.59 42.80 2.85
N ASP A 142 5.67 43.47 1.70
CA ASP A 142 5.27 42.90 0.40
C ASP A 142 6.15 41.71 -0.05
N ASP A 143 7.37 41.60 0.47
CA ASP A 143 8.32 40.50 0.25
C ASP A 143 8.21 39.38 1.29
N TRP A 144 7.25 39.48 2.23
CA TRP A 144 7.05 38.46 3.25
C TRP A 144 6.48 37.17 2.65
N VAL A 145 7.10 36.05 3.02
CA VAL A 145 6.64 34.70 2.66
C VAL A 145 6.24 33.96 3.93
N PRO A 146 5.08 33.27 3.95
CA PRO A 146 4.68 32.44 5.08
C PRO A 146 5.74 31.37 5.37
N PRO A 147 6.15 31.18 6.64
CA PRO A 147 7.11 30.16 6.98
C PRO A 147 6.57 28.75 6.66
N VAL A 148 7.42 27.92 6.08
CA VAL A 148 7.17 26.49 5.90
C VAL A 148 7.83 25.74 7.04
N LEU A 149 7.03 25.09 7.87
CA LEU A 149 7.48 24.36 9.06
C LEU A 149 7.13 22.89 8.93
N SER A 150 7.86 22.03 9.65
CA SER A 150 7.44 20.66 9.85
C SER A 150 6.07 20.61 10.51
N GLU A 151 5.29 19.58 10.18
CA GLU A 151 4.01 19.34 10.81
C GLU A 151 4.15 19.26 12.34
N ALA A 152 3.22 19.89 13.06
CA ALA A 152 3.20 19.84 14.52
C ALA A 152 2.98 18.40 15.03
N ASP A 153 3.65 18.08 16.15
CA ASP A 153 3.48 16.80 16.83
C ASP A 153 2.01 16.57 17.22
N GLY A 154 1.54 15.33 17.05
CA GLY A 154 0.18 14.92 17.43
C GLY A 154 -0.92 15.18 16.39
N VAL A 155 -0.64 15.81 15.25
CA VAL A 155 -1.62 15.94 14.15
C VAL A 155 -2.02 14.57 13.62
N ARG A 156 -1.07 13.64 13.47
CA ARG A 156 -1.34 12.25 13.08
C ARG A 156 -2.31 11.57 14.04
N ASP A 157 -2.04 11.65 15.34
CA ASP A 157 -2.89 11.03 16.38
C ASP A 157 -4.28 11.68 16.45
N PHE A 158 -4.36 13.00 16.19
CA PHE A 158 -5.65 13.67 16.04
C PHE A 158 -6.42 13.11 14.85
N MET A 159 -5.77 12.97 13.69
CA MET A 159 -6.40 12.48 12.46
C MET A 159 -6.91 11.05 12.60
N VAL A 160 -6.17 10.17 13.27
CA VAL A 160 -6.62 8.81 13.60
C VAL A 160 -7.88 8.86 14.47
N ARG A 161 -7.84 9.57 15.62
CA ARG A 161 -9.00 9.68 16.53
C ARG A 161 -10.21 10.35 15.88
N PHE A 162 -9.96 11.34 15.01
CA PHE A 162 -11.01 12.03 14.29
C PHE A 162 -11.66 11.10 13.26
N ALA A 163 -10.87 10.29 12.55
CA ALA A 163 -11.38 9.29 11.63
C ALA A 163 -12.19 8.20 12.35
N GLU A 164 -11.68 7.66 13.47
CA GLU A 164 -12.39 6.70 14.32
C GLU A 164 -13.75 7.25 14.78
N LYS A 165 -13.80 8.51 15.21
CA LYS A 165 -15.04 9.17 15.60
C LYS A 165 -16.03 9.28 14.43
N LEU A 166 -15.56 9.58 13.22
CA LEU A 166 -16.43 9.65 12.03
C LEU A 166 -16.95 8.26 11.63
N VAL A 167 -16.11 7.23 11.70
CA VAL A 167 -16.51 5.83 11.48
C VAL A 167 -17.55 5.39 12.51
N ALA A 168 -17.34 5.71 13.80
CA ALA A 168 -18.31 5.42 14.87
C ALA A 168 -19.66 6.14 14.68
N GLN A 169 -19.66 7.28 13.97
CA GLN A 169 -20.87 8.02 13.59
C GLN A 169 -21.52 7.50 12.29
N GLY A 170 -20.99 6.45 11.67
CA GLY A 170 -21.48 5.92 10.40
C GLY A 170 -21.23 6.86 9.21
N LYS A 171 -20.31 7.82 9.35
CA LYS A 171 -20.01 8.80 8.30
C LYS A 171 -18.96 8.32 7.31
N GLY A 172 -18.40 7.13 7.49
CA GLY A 172 -17.38 6.55 6.62
C GLY A 172 -16.97 5.17 7.11
N THR A 173 -16.04 4.55 6.41
CA THR A 173 -15.54 3.21 6.74
C THR A 173 -14.02 3.20 6.83
N SER A 174 -13.49 2.35 7.71
CA SER A 174 -12.08 1.98 7.71
C SER A 174 -12.01 0.46 7.81
N SER A 175 -11.11 -0.16 7.04
CA SER A 175 -10.92 -1.61 7.07
C SER A 175 -9.64 -1.93 7.84
N PRO A 176 -9.54 -3.09 8.51
CA PRO A 176 -8.29 -3.53 9.11
C PRO A 176 -7.13 -3.61 8.11
N ALA A 177 -7.43 -3.81 6.81
CA ALA A 177 -6.42 -3.78 5.75
C ALA A 177 -5.89 -2.36 5.49
N ALA A 178 -6.74 -1.33 5.54
CA ALA A 178 -6.35 0.06 5.34
C ALA A 178 -5.50 0.63 6.49
N GLU A 179 -5.64 0.08 7.71
CA GLU A 179 -4.84 0.47 8.88
C GLU A 179 -3.55 -0.35 9.06
N GLN A 180 -3.21 -1.23 8.12
CA GLN A 180 -1.94 -1.94 8.20
C GLN A 180 -0.75 -0.96 8.11
N PRO A 181 0.41 -1.33 8.68
CA PRO A 181 1.63 -0.54 8.49
C PRO A 181 1.98 -0.40 7.00
N GLY A 182 2.44 0.79 6.61
CA GLY A 182 2.95 1.03 5.25
C GLY A 182 4.25 0.27 4.95
N LEU A 183 4.66 0.24 3.69
CA LEU A 183 5.89 -0.40 3.23
C LEU A 183 7.12 0.18 3.89
N VAL A 184 7.18 1.49 4.08
CA VAL A 184 8.32 2.15 4.72
C VAL A 184 8.55 1.56 6.11
N ASP A 185 7.47 1.41 6.90
CA ASP A 185 7.56 0.81 8.22
C ASP A 185 7.86 -0.70 8.16
N ALA A 186 7.30 -1.42 7.19
CA ALA A 186 7.52 -2.86 7.02
C ALA A 186 8.96 -3.23 6.63
N VAL A 187 9.64 -2.38 5.87
CA VAL A 187 11.04 -2.62 5.42
C VAL A 187 12.07 -1.85 6.24
N ARG A 188 11.64 -1.05 7.24
CA ARG A 188 12.55 -0.28 8.09
C ARG A 188 13.36 -1.19 9.01
N GLU A 189 14.67 -1.13 8.86
CA GLU A 189 15.62 -1.64 9.85
C GLU A 189 15.88 -0.60 10.96
N ARG A 190 16.30 -1.07 12.13
CA ARG A 190 16.52 -0.23 13.32
C ARG A 190 17.43 0.97 12.99
N GLY A 191 16.84 2.17 12.91
CA GLY A 191 17.56 3.43 12.73
C GLY A 191 17.79 3.90 11.28
N HIS A 192 17.27 3.21 10.25
CA HIS A 192 17.55 3.55 8.85
C HIS A 192 16.28 3.87 8.02
N SER A 193 15.60 4.97 8.35
CA SER A 193 14.40 5.43 7.60
C SER A 193 14.71 5.81 6.15
N ALA A 194 15.84 6.47 5.88
CA ALA A 194 16.19 6.92 4.53
C ALA A 194 16.38 5.76 3.53
N ALA A 195 16.99 4.64 3.97
CA ALA A 195 17.17 3.46 3.14
C ALA A 195 15.82 2.80 2.80
N ALA A 196 14.91 2.73 3.78
CA ALA A 196 13.56 2.22 3.56
C ALA A 196 12.78 3.10 2.57
N ILE A 197 12.80 4.43 2.74
CA ILE A 197 12.18 5.38 1.80
C ILE A 197 12.76 5.20 0.40
N ALA A 198 14.08 5.08 0.25
CA ALA A 198 14.73 4.90 -1.05
C ALA A 198 14.32 3.58 -1.74
N LEU A 199 14.23 2.48 -0.99
CA LEU A 199 13.77 1.19 -1.51
C LEU A 199 12.31 1.26 -1.97
N VAL A 200 11.44 1.84 -1.16
CA VAL A 200 10.01 1.99 -1.50
C VAL A 200 9.83 2.93 -2.69
N ALA A 201 10.59 4.02 -2.77
CA ALA A 201 10.61 4.91 -3.93
C ALA A 201 11.05 4.17 -5.21
N ARG A 202 12.09 3.33 -5.12
CA ARG A 202 12.56 2.48 -6.23
C ARG A 202 11.46 1.51 -6.67
N TYR A 203 10.78 0.88 -5.72
CA TYR A 203 9.65 0.00 -6.00
C TYR A 203 8.53 0.72 -6.75
N PHE A 204 8.00 1.84 -6.25
CA PHE A 204 6.89 2.54 -6.91
C PHE A 204 7.26 3.05 -8.31
N ARG A 205 8.47 3.58 -8.51
CA ARG A 205 8.96 3.96 -9.85
C ARG A 205 8.97 2.79 -10.82
N THR A 206 9.50 1.66 -10.37
CA THR A 206 9.60 0.43 -11.17
C THR A 206 8.22 -0.13 -11.48
N ALA A 207 7.34 -0.21 -10.48
CA ALA A 207 5.98 -0.65 -10.66
C ALA A 207 5.20 0.27 -11.62
N ALA A 208 5.36 1.59 -11.54
CA ALA A 208 4.72 2.49 -12.49
C ALA A 208 5.21 2.26 -13.94
N ALA A 209 6.52 2.01 -14.12
CA ALA A 209 7.09 1.67 -15.43
C ALA A 209 6.60 0.31 -15.95
N TRP A 210 6.54 -0.70 -15.08
CA TRP A 210 6.05 -2.04 -15.41
C TRP A 210 4.58 -2.01 -15.83
N TYR A 211 3.76 -1.20 -15.16
CA TYR A 211 2.35 -1.02 -15.54
C TYR A 211 2.22 -0.47 -16.95
N ARG A 212 2.98 0.59 -17.27
CA ARG A 212 2.97 1.22 -18.61
C ARG A 212 3.42 0.25 -19.70
N ARG A 213 4.30 -0.70 -19.38
CA ARG A 213 4.72 -1.75 -20.32
C ARG A 213 3.66 -2.84 -20.52
N ALA A 214 2.73 -2.99 -19.57
CA ALA A 214 1.59 -3.91 -19.59
C ALA A 214 1.93 -5.33 -20.07
N PRO A 215 2.93 -6.02 -19.49
CA PRO A 215 3.44 -7.30 -19.98
C PRO A 215 2.40 -8.42 -20.01
N TRP A 216 1.39 -8.36 -19.15
CA TRP A 216 0.25 -9.28 -19.12
C TRP A 216 -0.60 -9.27 -20.40
N THR A 217 -0.45 -8.26 -21.26
CA THR A 217 -1.10 -8.24 -22.59
C THR A 217 -0.41 -9.14 -23.60
N ARG A 218 0.86 -9.50 -23.34
CA ARG A 218 1.72 -10.29 -24.24
C ARG A 218 2.07 -11.66 -23.68
N ILE A 219 2.04 -11.82 -22.36
CA ILE A 219 2.37 -13.06 -21.66
C ILE A 219 1.07 -13.70 -21.14
N PRO A 220 0.72 -14.90 -21.62
CA PRO A 220 -0.41 -15.66 -21.08
C PRO A 220 -0.23 -15.98 -19.59
N ASP A 221 -1.32 -15.88 -18.82
CA ASP A 221 -1.36 -16.17 -17.38
C ASP A 221 -1.05 -17.63 -17.02
N ARG A 222 -1.26 -18.55 -17.97
CA ARG A 222 -0.90 -19.97 -17.86
C ARG A 222 0.59 -20.26 -18.01
N TRP A 223 1.44 -19.27 -18.34
CA TRP A 223 2.88 -19.48 -18.47
C TRP A 223 3.57 -19.33 -17.12
N LEU A 224 4.49 -20.26 -16.85
CA LEU A 224 5.29 -20.27 -15.63
C LEU A 224 6.78 -20.12 -15.97
N PHE A 225 7.43 -19.14 -15.33
CA PHE A 225 8.85 -18.86 -15.49
C PHE A 225 9.61 -19.22 -14.23
N ARG A 226 10.77 -19.86 -14.37
CA ARG A 226 11.72 -20.05 -13.27
C ARG A 226 12.66 -18.86 -13.27
N VAL A 227 12.75 -18.18 -12.15
CA VAL A 227 13.63 -17.04 -11.91
C VAL A 227 14.60 -17.41 -10.81
N GLU A 228 15.88 -17.39 -11.11
CA GLU A 228 16.97 -17.66 -10.16
C GLU A 228 17.78 -16.39 -9.92
N THR A 229 17.83 -15.93 -8.68
CA THR A 229 18.65 -14.78 -8.26
C THR A 229 19.79 -15.26 -7.38
N PRO A 230 21.03 -14.76 -7.56
CA PRO A 230 22.13 -15.04 -6.65
C PRO A 230 21.77 -14.68 -5.20
N THR A 231 22.31 -15.42 -4.24
CA THR A 231 22.20 -15.06 -2.82
C THR A 231 23.52 -14.49 -2.32
N ASP A 232 23.47 -13.56 -1.35
CA ASP A 232 24.65 -12.90 -0.79
C ASP A 232 25.60 -13.83 -0.01
N SER A 233 25.27 -15.12 0.09
CA SER A 233 25.98 -16.10 0.91
C SER A 233 27.35 -16.56 0.37
N GLY A 234 27.94 -15.82 -0.58
CA GLY A 234 29.32 -16.05 -1.06
C GLY A 234 29.55 -17.38 -1.78
N GLY A 235 28.48 -18.10 -2.16
CA GLY A 235 28.52 -19.37 -2.88
C GLY A 235 27.66 -19.35 -4.15
N HIS A 236 27.71 -20.43 -4.94
CA HIS A 236 26.84 -20.65 -6.12
C HIS A 236 25.36 -20.94 -5.77
N SER A 237 24.88 -20.44 -4.63
CA SER A 237 23.51 -20.60 -4.15
C SER A 237 22.60 -19.56 -4.80
N PHE A 238 21.57 -20.05 -5.49
CA PHE A 238 20.52 -19.23 -6.09
C PHE A 238 19.21 -19.37 -5.30
N GLN A 239 18.55 -18.26 -5.05
CA GLN A 239 17.15 -18.24 -4.66
C GLN A 239 16.29 -18.44 -5.90
N THR A 240 15.43 -19.45 -5.89
CA THR A 240 14.55 -19.77 -7.02
C THR A 240 13.11 -19.41 -6.70
N PHE A 241 12.47 -18.69 -7.63
CA PHE A 241 11.03 -18.48 -7.65
C PHE A 241 10.43 -18.93 -8.97
N PHE A 242 9.17 -19.31 -8.93
CA PHE A 242 8.33 -19.61 -10.08
C PHE A 242 7.31 -18.49 -10.23
N VAL A 243 7.43 -17.74 -11.31
CA VAL A 243 6.68 -16.52 -11.55
C VAL A 243 5.62 -16.78 -12.61
N ALA A 244 4.37 -16.42 -12.29
CA ALA A 244 3.30 -16.29 -13.27
C ALA A 244 2.91 -14.80 -13.40
N ILE A 245 2.68 -14.35 -14.63
CA ILE A 245 2.21 -13.00 -14.93
C ILE A 245 0.69 -13.04 -15.04
N LEU A 246 0.00 -12.28 -14.19
CA LEU A 246 -1.45 -12.28 -14.12
C LEU A 246 -2.00 -11.17 -15.02
N GLY A 247 -2.91 -11.54 -15.91
CA GLY A 247 -3.73 -10.60 -16.69
C GLY A 247 -5.13 -10.40 -16.10
N GLY A 248 -6.01 -9.78 -16.88
CA GLY A 248 -7.42 -9.60 -16.52
C GLY A 248 -7.71 -8.27 -15.80
N ARG A 249 -8.68 -8.28 -14.89
CA ARG A 249 -9.17 -7.07 -14.18
C ARG A 249 -8.17 -6.51 -13.17
N THR A 250 -7.36 -7.39 -12.57
CA THR A 250 -6.34 -7.05 -11.58
C THR A 250 -4.99 -7.62 -12.05
N PRO A 251 -4.35 -6.95 -13.03
CA PRO A 251 -3.08 -7.44 -13.57
C PRO A 251 -1.99 -7.40 -12.50
N GLY A 252 -0.96 -8.21 -12.68
CA GLY A 252 0.09 -8.34 -11.69
C GLY A 252 1.03 -9.49 -11.96
N LEU A 253 1.72 -9.93 -10.92
CA LEU A 253 2.50 -11.16 -10.91
C LEU A 253 2.41 -11.84 -9.56
N VAL A 254 2.65 -13.15 -9.59
CA VAL A 254 2.80 -13.96 -8.39
C VAL A 254 4.08 -14.77 -8.50
N ALA A 255 4.91 -14.71 -7.46
CA ALA A 255 6.13 -15.47 -7.31
C ALA A 255 5.96 -16.52 -6.21
N MET A 256 6.14 -17.78 -6.59
CA MET A 256 5.94 -18.95 -5.73
C MET A 256 7.25 -19.71 -5.55
N PRO A 257 7.44 -20.41 -4.43
CA PRO A 257 8.68 -21.14 -4.18
C PRO A 257 8.75 -22.49 -4.94
N SER A 258 7.64 -22.97 -5.53
CA SER A 258 7.63 -24.26 -6.25
C SER A 258 6.63 -24.31 -7.42
N VAL A 259 6.94 -25.14 -8.44
CA VAL A 259 6.05 -25.44 -9.58
C VAL A 259 4.73 -26.05 -9.12
N ARG A 260 4.76 -26.97 -8.15
CA ARG A 260 3.52 -27.57 -7.62
C ARG A 260 2.62 -26.55 -6.95
N GLY A 261 3.18 -25.58 -6.23
CA GLY A 261 2.41 -24.46 -5.69
C GLY A 261 1.67 -23.71 -6.81
N ALA A 262 2.38 -23.42 -7.91
CA ALA A 262 1.80 -22.80 -9.10
C ALA A 262 0.68 -23.62 -9.73
N ARG A 263 0.90 -24.93 -9.92
CA ARG A 263 -0.12 -25.83 -10.48
C ARG A 263 -1.36 -25.93 -9.61
N LYS A 264 -1.18 -26.11 -8.30
CA LYS A 264 -2.30 -26.19 -7.35
C LYS A 264 -3.17 -24.94 -7.42
N ARG A 265 -2.55 -23.77 -7.52
CA ARG A 265 -3.24 -22.49 -7.67
C ARG A 265 -3.95 -22.37 -9.02
N TYR A 266 -3.27 -22.72 -10.11
CA TYR A 266 -3.87 -22.73 -11.44
C TYR A 266 -5.10 -23.65 -11.49
N GLN A 267 -4.99 -24.87 -10.96
CA GLN A 267 -6.09 -25.82 -10.85
C GLN A 267 -7.24 -25.28 -10.01
N ALA A 268 -6.97 -24.65 -8.86
CA ALA A 268 -8.00 -24.01 -8.04
C ALA A 268 -8.71 -22.87 -8.79
N SER A 269 -7.99 -22.12 -9.64
CA SER A 269 -8.58 -21.04 -10.44
C SER A 269 -9.42 -21.56 -11.62
N VAL A 270 -9.03 -22.69 -12.22
CA VAL A 270 -9.71 -23.30 -13.38
C VAL A 270 -10.93 -24.12 -12.96
N LYS A 271 -10.81 -24.91 -11.89
CA LYS A 271 -11.87 -25.84 -11.44
C LYS A 271 -12.94 -25.17 -10.57
N GLY A 272 -12.78 -23.89 -10.22
CA GLY A 272 -13.63 -23.22 -9.24
C GLY A 272 -13.34 -23.68 -7.80
N ALA A 273 -13.91 -23.00 -6.82
CA ALA A 273 -13.64 -23.18 -5.40
C ALA A 273 -13.98 -24.58 -4.84
N ASP A 274 -14.68 -25.43 -5.59
CA ASP A 274 -15.11 -26.77 -5.17
C ASP A 274 -14.01 -27.84 -5.22
N ALA A 275 -12.81 -27.52 -5.71
CA ALA A 275 -11.72 -28.49 -5.90
C ALA A 275 -10.79 -28.68 -4.68
N THR A 276 -11.08 -28.13 -3.49
CA THR A 276 -10.11 -28.06 -2.38
C THR A 276 -10.03 -29.28 -1.46
N ALA A 277 -10.79 -30.35 -1.70
CA ALA A 277 -10.90 -31.45 -0.74
C ALA A 277 -9.81 -32.54 -0.83
N ASP A 278 -9.13 -32.73 -1.98
CA ASP A 278 -8.51 -34.04 -2.26
C ASP A 278 -6.99 -34.18 -2.08
N ALA A 279 -6.30 -33.31 -1.33
CA ALA A 279 -4.86 -33.52 -1.12
C ALA A 279 -4.31 -32.93 0.20
N ALA A 280 -4.82 -33.42 1.34
CA ALA A 280 -4.21 -33.12 2.64
C ALA A 280 -2.88 -33.88 2.88
N ASP A 281 -2.58 -34.91 2.09
CA ASP A 281 -1.41 -35.79 2.31
C ASP A 281 -0.27 -35.64 1.30
N ASP A 282 -0.44 -34.75 0.34
CA ASP A 282 0.56 -34.47 -0.68
C ASP A 282 1.75 -33.68 -0.12
N ILE A 283 2.92 -34.32 -0.08
CA ILE A 283 4.19 -33.70 0.33
C ILE A 283 4.63 -32.66 -0.73
N PRO A 284 4.87 -31.38 -0.39
CA PRO A 284 5.31 -30.37 -1.36
C PRO A 284 6.62 -30.76 -2.07
N ASP A 285 6.84 -30.36 -3.33
CA ASP A 285 8.08 -30.69 -4.07
C ASP A 285 9.34 -30.10 -3.43
N THR A 286 9.16 -29.00 -2.71
CA THR A 286 10.22 -28.32 -2.00
C THR A 286 9.73 -27.99 -0.60
N VAL A 287 10.47 -28.42 0.39
CA VAL A 287 10.21 -28.15 1.80
C VAL A 287 11.49 -27.63 2.42
N PHE A 288 11.39 -26.97 3.57
CA PHE A 288 12.59 -26.57 4.30
C PHE A 288 12.78 -27.48 5.50
N CYS A 289 14.03 -27.84 5.78
CA CYS A 289 14.37 -28.50 7.02
C CYS A 289 13.99 -27.61 8.21
N ALA A 290 13.17 -28.13 9.10
CA ALA A 290 12.67 -27.40 10.26
C ALA A 290 13.78 -27.03 11.27
N TYR A 291 14.90 -27.73 11.23
CA TYR A 291 16.07 -27.47 12.07
C TYR A 291 17.06 -26.52 11.41
N THR A 292 17.50 -26.83 10.19
CA THR A 292 18.61 -26.11 9.52
C THR A 292 18.14 -24.99 8.59
N GLY A 293 16.85 -24.95 8.23
CA GLY A 293 16.32 -24.03 7.23
C GLY A 293 16.73 -24.36 5.79
N GLN A 294 17.47 -25.45 5.55
CA GLN A 294 17.90 -25.85 4.22
C GLN A 294 16.71 -26.27 3.34
N VAL A 295 16.75 -25.89 2.07
CA VAL A 295 15.77 -26.29 1.04
C VAL A 295 15.99 -27.77 0.66
N LEU A 296 14.93 -28.58 0.73
CA LEU A 296 14.92 -30.01 0.46
C LEU A 296 13.90 -30.35 -0.64
N PRO A 297 14.17 -31.34 -1.50
CA PRO A 297 13.12 -31.91 -2.33
C PRO A 297 12.18 -32.71 -1.43
N GLY A 298 10.91 -32.32 -1.34
CA GLY A 298 10.02 -32.88 -0.33
C GLY A 298 9.73 -34.38 -0.43
N PRO A 299 9.69 -35.03 -1.61
CA PRO A 299 9.62 -36.49 -1.67
C PRO A 299 10.75 -37.22 -0.94
N TYR A 300 11.90 -36.55 -0.75
CA TYR A 300 13.07 -37.09 -0.04
C TYR A 300 13.24 -36.50 1.36
N ALA A 301 12.38 -35.57 1.77
CA ALA A 301 12.48 -34.96 3.08
C ALA A 301 11.90 -35.88 4.15
N TRP A 302 12.62 -36.00 5.27
CA TRP A 302 12.19 -36.75 6.42
C TRP A 302 11.01 -36.06 7.11
N ARG A 303 9.80 -36.58 6.91
CA ARG A 303 8.56 -36.00 7.45
C ARG A 303 8.32 -36.50 8.87
N CYS A 304 7.96 -35.60 9.79
CA CYS A 304 7.56 -35.99 11.14
C CYS A 304 6.34 -36.92 11.05
N SER A 305 6.48 -38.16 11.52
CA SER A 305 5.44 -39.19 11.43
C SER A 305 4.21 -38.93 12.29
N ARG A 306 4.27 -37.98 13.22
CA ARG A 306 3.16 -37.67 14.13
C ARG A 306 2.29 -36.51 13.64
N CYS A 307 2.87 -35.34 13.41
CA CYS A 307 2.11 -34.19 12.92
C CYS A 307 2.01 -34.14 11.39
N HIS A 308 2.89 -34.85 10.67
CA HIS A 308 3.01 -34.83 9.21
C HIS A 308 3.19 -33.43 8.61
N ALA A 309 3.63 -32.46 9.42
CA ALA A 309 3.74 -31.06 9.02
C ALA A 309 5.18 -30.52 9.08
N ALA A 310 6.05 -31.11 9.90
CA ALA A 310 7.49 -30.85 9.87
C ALA A 310 8.22 -31.73 8.86
N TYR A 311 9.20 -31.13 8.18
CA TYR A 311 10.14 -31.80 7.28
C TYR A 311 11.56 -31.58 7.77
N TYR A 312 12.40 -32.60 7.64
CA TYR A 312 13.78 -32.61 8.09
C TYR A 312 14.69 -33.17 7.00
N LEU A 313 15.98 -32.85 7.06
CA LEU A 313 16.99 -33.51 6.22
C LEU A 313 17.01 -35.01 6.52
N ASP A 314 17.00 -35.33 7.82
CA ASP A 314 17.07 -36.68 8.36
C ASP A 314 16.53 -36.72 9.80
N GLU A 315 16.54 -37.90 10.40
CA GLU A 315 16.14 -38.13 11.80
C GLU A 315 17.03 -37.37 12.81
N SER A 316 18.28 -37.07 12.47
CA SER A 316 19.20 -36.36 13.37
C SER A 316 18.78 -34.90 13.54
N ALA A 317 18.40 -34.25 12.44
CA ALA A 317 17.84 -32.90 12.43
C ALA A 317 16.50 -32.84 13.17
N GLN A 318 15.65 -33.88 13.05
CA GLN A 318 14.43 -33.99 13.84
C GLN A 318 14.71 -34.08 15.34
N ARG A 319 15.66 -34.93 15.76
CA ARG A 319 16.05 -35.08 17.17
C ARG A 319 16.63 -33.79 17.75
N ALA A 320 17.46 -33.08 16.98
CA ALA A 320 18.03 -31.80 17.39
C ALA A 320 16.97 -30.71 17.59
N ASP A 321 15.93 -30.70 16.76
CA ASP A 321 14.81 -29.77 16.85
C ASP A 321 13.71 -30.20 17.85
N TRP A 322 13.76 -31.44 18.35
CA TRP A 322 12.65 -32.06 19.09
C TRP A 322 12.23 -31.26 20.33
N ARG A 323 13.19 -30.69 21.08
CA ARG A 323 12.89 -29.87 22.26
C ARG A 323 11.97 -28.69 21.93
N ARG A 324 12.10 -28.12 20.73
CA ARG A 324 11.27 -27.02 20.25
C ARG A 324 10.03 -27.52 19.50
N HIS A 325 10.14 -28.63 18.76
CA HIS A 325 9.05 -29.15 17.93
C HIS A 325 7.99 -29.92 18.71
N ALA A 326 8.35 -30.69 19.74
CA ALA A 326 7.43 -31.50 20.52
C ALA A 326 6.15 -30.76 20.98
N PRO A 327 6.22 -29.55 21.60
CA PRO A 327 5.00 -28.84 22.02
C PRO A 327 4.13 -28.33 20.86
N GLU A 328 4.70 -28.13 19.67
CA GLU A 328 3.96 -27.75 18.47
C GLU A 328 3.34 -28.99 17.81
N CYS A 329 4.11 -30.08 17.70
CA CYS A 329 3.72 -31.34 17.08
C CYS A 329 2.39 -31.85 17.63
N ASP A 330 2.20 -31.81 18.94
CA ASP A 330 1.00 -32.28 19.62
C ASP A 330 -0.23 -31.44 19.27
N ARG A 331 -0.07 -30.11 19.20
CA ARG A 331 -1.15 -29.19 18.83
C ARG A 331 -1.58 -29.38 17.38
N ILE A 332 -0.61 -29.55 16.47
CA ILE A 332 -0.90 -29.77 15.05
C ILE A 332 -1.53 -31.13 14.81
N ALA A 333 -1.04 -32.18 15.48
CA ALA A 333 -1.63 -33.51 15.38
C ALA A 333 -3.09 -33.49 15.85
N ALA A 334 -3.37 -32.86 16.99
CA ALA A 334 -4.73 -32.71 17.52
C ALA A 334 -5.65 -31.89 16.58
N ALA A 335 -5.13 -30.86 15.91
CA ALA A 335 -5.91 -30.04 14.98
C ALA A 335 -6.26 -30.73 13.65
N ARG A 336 -5.58 -31.85 13.30
CA ARG A 336 -5.90 -32.64 12.10
C ARG A 336 -6.94 -33.74 12.37
N GLU A 337 -7.24 -34.04 13.64
CA GLU A 337 -8.34 -34.94 13.96
C GLU A 337 -9.68 -34.26 13.66
N PRO A 338 -10.61 -34.95 12.97
CA PRO A 338 -11.93 -34.40 12.67
C PRO A 338 -12.77 -34.34 13.95
N ALA A 339 -12.61 -33.28 14.76
CA ALA A 339 -13.43 -33.04 15.93
C ALA A 339 -14.13 -31.67 15.86
N THR A 340 -15.46 -31.75 15.88
CA THR A 340 -16.49 -30.72 16.16
C THR A 340 -15.99 -29.29 16.35
N ALA A 341 -16.37 -28.46 15.38
CA ALA A 341 -16.18 -27.02 15.36
C ALA A 341 -16.64 -26.34 16.67
N ALA A 342 -15.70 -25.92 17.50
CA ALA A 342 -15.74 -24.66 18.25
C ALA A 342 -14.44 -24.51 19.06
N SER A 343 -13.85 -23.31 19.03
CA SER A 343 -12.98 -22.78 20.09
C SER A 343 -11.47 -23.13 20.12
N THR A 344 -10.71 -23.03 19.01
CA THR A 344 -9.22 -22.93 19.09
C THR A 344 -8.54 -22.14 17.97
N ALA A 345 -9.21 -21.14 17.37
CA ALA A 345 -8.61 -20.36 16.27
C ALA A 345 -7.38 -19.52 16.69
N ASP A 346 -7.27 -19.13 17.96
CA ASP A 346 -6.19 -18.25 18.46
C ASP A 346 -4.96 -19.03 19.00
N THR A 347 -5.05 -20.35 19.17
CA THR A 347 -4.03 -21.18 19.83
C THR A 347 -3.03 -21.85 18.88
N LEU A 348 -3.22 -21.76 17.57
CA LEU A 348 -2.33 -22.33 16.55
C LEU A 348 -1.39 -21.27 15.94
N ARG A 349 -0.72 -20.46 16.77
CA ARG A 349 0.44 -19.67 16.31
C ARG A 349 1.66 -20.58 16.16
N ILE A 350 1.75 -21.28 15.05
CA ILE A 350 2.97 -21.99 14.66
C ILE A 350 3.93 -20.94 14.09
N GLN A 351 4.97 -20.60 14.86
CA GLN A 351 5.89 -19.51 14.52
C GLN A 351 6.98 -19.89 13.50
N ARG A 352 6.90 -21.09 12.91
CA ARG A 352 7.95 -21.62 12.04
C ARG A 352 7.69 -21.27 10.57
N PRO A 353 8.60 -20.52 9.91
CA PRO A 353 8.38 -19.99 8.56
C PRO A 353 8.25 -21.04 7.46
N PHE A 354 8.65 -22.29 7.71
CA PHE A 354 8.74 -23.37 6.72
C PHE A 354 7.48 -24.23 6.55
N TRP A 355 6.43 -23.99 7.34
CA TRP A 355 5.14 -24.68 7.19
C TRP A 355 4.11 -23.83 6.43
N CYS A 356 4.53 -22.63 6.06
CA CYS A 356 3.74 -21.71 5.28
C CYS A 356 4.25 -21.75 3.83
N GLN A 357 3.36 -22.03 2.90
CA GLN A 357 3.51 -21.57 1.52
C GLN A 357 3.52 -20.04 1.57
N VAL A 358 4.64 -19.46 1.16
CA VAL A 358 4.83 -18.02 1.09
C VAL A 358 4.79 -17.67 -0.38
N GLU A 359 3.79 -16.90 -0.81
CA GLU A 359 3.74 -16.36 -2.16
C GLU A 359 3.95 -14.86 -2.08
N LEU A 360 4.87 -14.37 -2.90
CA LEU A 360 5.12 -12.94 -3.03
C LEU A 360 4.30 -12.44 -4.22
N VAL A 361 3.42 -11.49 -3.96
CA VAL A 361 2.41 -11.03 -4.89
C VAL A 361 2.59 -9.54 -5.14
N HIS A 362 2.45 -9.15 -6.40
CA HIS A 362 2.32 -7.76 -6.81
C HIS A 362 1.10 -7.65 -7.72
N MET A 363 0.10 -6.87 -7.33
CA MET A 363 -1.09 -6.64 -8.14
C MET A 363 -1.36 -5.15 -8.28
N TYR A 364 -2.00 -4.77 -9.38
CA TYR A 364 -2.61 -3.47 -9.50
C TYR A 364 -4.06 -3.54 -9.09
N MET A 365 -4.41 -2.72 -8.10
CA MET A 365 -5.71 -2.70 -7.46
C MET A 365 -6.24 -1.27 -7.40
N GLU A 366 -7.43 -1.12 -6.84
CA GLU A 366 -8.00 0.19 -6.50
C GLU A 366 -7.21 0.84 -5.35
N GLU A 367 -7.30 2.17 -5.24
CA GLU A 367 -6.65 2.95 -4.18
C GLU A 367 -7.00 2.41 -2.78
N SER A 368 -8.23 1.93 -2.62
CA SER A 368 -8.79 1.36 -1.39
C SER A 368 -8.10 0.10 -0.88
N ALA A 369 -7.30 -0.56 -1.73
CA ALA A 369 -6.52 -1.74 -1.36
C ALA A 369 -5.18 -1.41 -0.69
N LEU A 370 -4.73 -0.15 -0.73
CA LEU A 370 -3.51 0.28 -0.08
C LEU A 370 -3.75 0.68 1.39
N PRO A 371 -2.78 0.40 2.27
CA PRO A 371 -2.76 1.00 3.59
C PRO A 371 -2.69 2.54 3.53
N PHE A 372 -3.32 3.23 4.47
CA PHE A 372 -3.30 4.69 4.53
C PHE A 372 -1.89 5.25 4.67
N ASP A 373 -1.01 4.56 5.40
CA ASP A 373 0.40 4.93 5.53
C ASP A 373 1.13 4.95 4.19
N ASP A 374 0.80 4.02 3.27
CA ASP A 374 1.38 4.02 1.93
C ASP A 374 0.83 5.16 1.08
N LEU A 375 -0.47 5.40 1.14
CA LEU A 375 -1.11 6.52 0.42
C LEU A 375 -0.58 7.88 0.88
N ASP A 376 -0.39 8.04 2.19
CA ASP A 376 0.17 9.26 2.77
C ASP A 376 1.65 9.44 2.35
N ALA A 377 2.45 8.37 2.39
CA ALA A 377 3.85 8.40 1.96
C ALA A 377 4.02 8.66 0.46
N ILE A 378 3.15 8.10 -0.39
CA ILE A 378 3.10 8.42 -1.82
C ILE A 378 2.88 9.91 -2.03
N GLY A 379 1.91 10.51 -1.32
CA GLY A 379 1.62 11.94 -1.44
C GLY A 379 2.76 12.83 -0.94
N GLU A 380 3.34 12.47 0.21
CA GLU A 380 4.45 13.20 0.82
C GLU A 380 5.72 13.16 -0.04
N HIS A 381 6.06 11.99 -0.60
CA HIS A 381 7.28 11.80 -1.37
C HIS A 381 7.07 11.91 -2.89
N GLN A 382 5.85 12.19 -3.33
CA GLN A 382 5.46 12.30 -4.75
C GLN A 382 5.90 11.09 -5.57
N TRP A 383 5.73 9.88 -5.02
CA TRP A 383 6.08 8.66 -5.76
C TRP A 383 5.14 8.47 -6.95
N PRO A 384 5.67 8.11 -8.12
CA PRO A 384 4.83 7.97 -9.29
C PRO A 384 3.94 6.74 -9.16
N ILE A 385 2.69 6.91 -9.57
CA ILE A 385 1.74 5.84 -9.78
C ILE A 385 1.44 5.81 -11.28
N ALA A 386 1.08 4.65 -11.81
CA ALA A 386 0.64 4.59 -13.19
C ALA A 386 -0.63 5.44 -13.36
N GLU A 387 -0.64 6.34 -14.33
CA GLU A 387 -1.78 7.24 -14.51
C GLU A 387 -3.04 6.47 -14.95
N PRO A 388 -4.24 6.90 -14.50
CA PRO A 388 -5.53 6.29 -14.85
C PRO A 388 -5.78 6.23 -16.38
N PRO A 389 -6.73 5.37 -16.85
CA PRO A 389 -7.91 4.88 -16.13
C PRO A 389 -7.73 3.55 -15.39
N GLY A 390 -8.19 3.49 -14.13
CA GLY A 390 -8.49 2.25 -13.41
C GLY A 390 -7.55 1.87 -12.26
N ALA A 391 -7.65 0.61 -11.84
CA ALA A 391 -6.82 -0.06 -10.83
C ALA A 391 -5.34 -0.05 -11.24
N SER A 392 -4.66 1.03 -10.89
CA SER A 392 -3.28 1.37 -11.26
C SER A 392 -2.37 1.44 -10.04
N TRP A 393 -2.92 1.16 -8.85
CA TRP A 393 -2.21 1.25 -7.59
C TRP A 393 -1.42 -0.05 -7.33
N PRO A 394 -0.08 0.01 -7.29
CA PRO A 394 0.73 -1.18 -7.10
C PRO A 394 0.67 -1.62 -5.63
N VAL A 395 0.13 -2.82 -5.39
CA VAL A 395 -0.02 -3.41 -4.06
C VAL A 395 0.88 -4.64 -3.96
N PRO A 396 2.07 -4.53 -3.34
CA PRO A 396 2.89 -5.68 -3.04
C PRO A 396 2.44 -6.26 -1.69
N PHE A 397 2.30 -7.58 -1.62
CA PHE A 397 1.96 -8.28 -0.39
C PHE A 397 2.48 -9.72 -0.43
N VAL A 398 2.46 -10.36 0.72
CA VAL A 398 2.83 -11.76 0.89
C VAL A 398 1.62 -12.51 1.38
N THR A 399 1.23 -13.56 0.66
CA THR A 399 0.27 -14.54 1.17
C THR A 399 1.03 -15.64 1.89
N ARG A 400 0.63 -15.90 3.13
CA ARG A 400 1.06 -17.08 3.88
C ARG A 400 -0.12 -18.02 4.01
N SER A 401 0.00 -19.21 3.47
CA SER A 401 -1.01 -20.26 3.57
C SER A 401 -0.35 -21.58 3.95
N GLY A 402 -1.09 -22.57 4.39
CA GLY A 402 -0.53 -23.89 4.69
C GLY A 402 -1.31 -24.63 5.77
N PRO A 403 -0.99 -25.91 6.03
CA PRO A 403 -1.71 -26.73 7.01
C PRO A 403 -1.65 -26.16 8.44
N ALA A 404 -0.65 -25.32 8.70
CA ALA A 404 -0.44 -24.61 9.96
C ALA A 404 -1.37 -23.40 10.16
N LEU A 405 -1.99 -22.90 9.09
CA LEU A 405 -2.81 -21.69 9.10
C LEU A 405 -4.25 -22.06 8.74
N LEU A 406 -5.17 -21.85 9.67
CA LEU A 406 -6.61 -22.07 9.46
C LEU A 406 -7.15 -21.21 8.30
N GLN A 407 -6.55 -20.04 8.07
CA GLN A 407 -6.87 -19.15 6.97
C GLN A 407 -5.59 -18.55 6.38
N PRO A 408 -5.52 -18.33 5.05
CA PRO A 408 -4.45 -17.58 4.43
C PRO A 408 -4.31 -16.19 5.09
N LYS A 409 -3.09 -15.83 5.45
CA LYS A 409 -2.77 -14.52 6.01
C LYS A 409 -2.11 -13.65 4.95
N VAL A 410 -2.56 -12.40 4.85
CA VAL A 410 -1.93 -11.38 3.99
C VAL A 410 -1.03 -10.51 4.87
N GLU A 411 0.23 -10.36 4.47
CA GLU A 411 1.24 -9.57 5.17
C GLU A 411 1.94 -8.60 4.21
N ARG A 412 2.56 -7.54 4.76
CA ARG A 412 3.47 -6.69 3.98
C ARG A 412 4.77 -7.47 3.66
N PRO A 413 5.39 -7.25 2.50
CA PRO A 413 6.69 -7.86 2.20
C PRO A 413 7.76 -7.39 3.19
N THR A 414 8.69 -8.28 3.51
CA THR A 414 9.94 -7.89 4.18
C THR A 414 10.83 -7.09 3.22
N ARG A 415 11.87 -6.45 3.76
CA ARG A 415 12.89 -5.76 2.95
C ARG A 415 13.43 -6.62 1.80
N HIS A 416 13.95 -7.80 2.12
CA HIS A 416 14.50 -8.75 1.13
C HIS A 416 13.48 -9.14 0.05
N GLN A 417 12.22 -9.32 0.45
CA GLN A 417 11.15 -9.66 -0.50
C GLN A 417 10.81 -8.48 -1.41
N LEU A 418 10.77 -7.26 -0.89
CA LEU A 418 10.53 -6.06 -1.69
C LEU A 418 11.71 -5.74 -2.62
N GLU A 419 12.95 -5.95 -2.15
CA GLU A 419 14.17 -5.85 -2.97
C GLU A 419 14.11 -6.83 -4.14
N TRP A 420 13.91 -8.12 -3.85
CA TRP A 420 13.78 -9.15 -4.89
C TRP A 420 12.67 -8.84 -5.90
N LEU A 421 11.49 -8.42 -5.43
CA LEU A 421 10.37 -8.05 -6.28
C LEU A 421 10.73 -6.86 -7.18
N THR A 422 11.40 -5.85 -6.62
CA THR A 422 11.82 -4.66 -7.37
C THR A 422 12.85 -5.01 -8.43
N ASP A 423 13.88 -5.79 -8.08
CA ASP A 423 14.91 -6.26 -9.00
C ASP A 423 14.31 -7.10 -10.14
N MET A 424 13.34 -7.95 -9.83
CA MET A 424 12.63 -8.76 -10.82
C MET A 424 11.84 -7.91 -11.81
N LEU A 425 11.11 -6.90 -11.31
CA LEU A 425 10.36 -5.98 -12.18
C LEU A 425 11.30 -5.15 -13.06
N GLU A 426 12.43 -4.67 -12.52
CA GLU A 426 13.46 -3.96 -13.29
C GLU A 426 14.07 -4.87 -14.36
N TRP A 427 14.36 -6.13 -14.03
CA TRP A 427 14.86 -7.11 -14.99
C TRP A 427 13.86 -7.33 -16.14
N MET A 428 12.55 -7.39 -15.87
CA MET A 428 11.53 -7.50 -16.93
C MET A 428 11.40 -6.23 -17.79
N LEU A 429 11.76 -5.08 -17.23
CA LEU A 429 11.74 -3.79 -17.92
C LEU A 429 12.96 -3.55 -18.80
N ALA A 430 14.05 -4.28 -18.58
CA ALA A 430 15.24 -4.18 -19.41
C ALA A 430 14.93 -4.58 -20.86
N ASP A 431 15.50 -3.84 -21.81
CA ASP A 431 15.22 -3.99 -23.24
C ASP A 431 15.50 -5.42 -23.72
N GLY A 432 14.55 -5.99 -24.46
CA GLY A 432 14.67 -7.32 -25.04
C GLY A 432 14.34 -8.48 -24.08
N HIS A 433 14.29 -8.26 -22.77
CA HIS A 433 13.95 -9.33 -21.82
C HIS A 433 12.49 -9.74 -21.94
N LEU A 434 11.57 -8.78 -22.07
CA LEU A 434 10.16 -9.08 -22.26
C LEU A 434 9.91 -9.78 -23.61
N GLU A 435 10.57 -9.31 -24.68
CA GLU A 435 10.53 -9.93 -26.00
C GLU A 435 11.04 -11.38 -25.95
N CYS A 436 12.11 -11.62 -25.19
CA CYS A 436 12.66 -12.96 -24.98
C CYS A 436 11.69 -13.88 -24.23
N MET A 437 11.03 -13.37 -23.19
CA MET A 437 9.99 -14.13 -22.46
C MET A 437 8.83 -14.51 -23.37
N VAL A 438 8.37 -13.57 -24.21
CA VAL A 438 7.29 -13.81 -25.19
C VAL A 438 7.73 -14.82 -26.26
N GLY A 439 8.98 -14.73 -26.72
CA GLY A 439 9.57 -15.63 -27.72
C GLY A 439 9.95 -17.02 -27.20
N LYS A 440 9.75 -17.32 -25.90
CA LYS A 440 10.15 -18.58 -25.24
C LYS A 440 11.63 -18.93 -25.46
N CYS A 441 12.52 -17.93 -25.46
CA CYS A 441 13.94 -18.20 -25.72
C CYS A 441 14.54 -19.08 -24.59
N PRO A 442 15.50 -19.99 -24.89
CA PRO A 442 15.92 -21.02 -23.93
C PRO A 442 16.64 -20.51 -22.68
N ALA A 443 17.30 -19.34 -22.71
CA ALA A 443 17.90 -18.71 -21.53
C ALA A 443 18.42 -17.30 -21.85
N ILE A 444 18.17 -16.33 -20.95
CA ILE A 444 19.02 -15.13 -20.84
C ILE A 444 19.99 -15.38 -19.68
N THR A 445 21.28 -15.40 -19.98
CA THR A 445 22.36 -15.50 -18.99
C THR A 445 23.11 -14.17 -18.93
N GLU A 446 22.47 -13.12 -18.40
CA GLU A 446 23.16 -11.90 -18.00
C GLU A 446 23.14 -11.75 -16.48
N THR A 447 24.14 -11.05 -15.96
CA THR A 447 24.86 -11.29 -14.70
C THR A 447 24.09 -11.16 -13.36
N SER A 448 22.77 -10.92 -13.34
CA SER A 448 22.01 -10.70 -12.10
C SER A 448 20.84 -11.67 -11.86
N ALA A 449 20.25 -12.27 -12.89
CA ALA A 449 19.19 -13.26 -12.73
C ALA A 449 19.14 -14.22 -13.92
N ARG A 450 18.86 -15.52 -13.67
CA ARG A 450 18.60 -16.50 -14.73
C ARG A 450 17.10 -16.72 -14.84
N VAL A 451 16.56 -16.49 -16.03
CA VAL A 451 15.14 -16.74 -16.31
C VAL A 451 15.00 -17.78 -17.42
N SER A 452 14.22 -18.82 -17.13
CA SER A 452 13.92 -19.89 -18.06
C SER A 452 12.43 -20.21 -18.07
N PHE A 453 11.85 -20.38 -19.26
CA PHE A 453 10.49 -20.89 -19.41
C PHE A 453 10.40 -22.33 -18.89
N VAL A 454 9.44 -22.60 -18.01
CA VAL A 454 9.28 -23.94 -17.41
C VAL A 454 8.26 -24.74 -18.18
N GLU A 455 7.02 -24.26 -18.26
CA GLU A 455 5.92 -24.97 -18.90
C GLU A 455 4.72 -24.07 -19.21
N ASP A 456 3.85 -24.59 -20.09
CA ASP A 456 2.48 -24.10 -20.28
C ASP A 456 1.55 -24.97 -19.42
N MET A 457 0.98 -24.39 -18.36
CA MET A 457 0.19 -25.12 -17.37
C MET A 457 -1.06 -25.79 -17.97
N ALA A 458 -1.58 -25.30 -19.12
CA ALA A 458 -2.77 -25.86 -19.76
C ALA A 458 -2.49 -27.08 -20.66
N CYS A 459 -1.30 -27.18 -21.27
CA CYS A 459 -1.04 -28.17 -22.32
C CYS A 459 -0.88 -29.62 -21.81
N ARG A 460 -0.67 -29.80 -20.49
CA ARG A 460 -0.46 -31.11 -19.86
C ARG A 460 -1.75 -31.76 -19.34
N GLU A 461 -2.76 -30.96 -19.01
CA GLU A 461 -4.08 -31.48 -18.61
C GLU A 461 -4.81 -32.19 -19.76
N ALA A 462 -4.50 -31.87 -21.02
CA ALA A 462 -5.07 -32.57 -22.18
C ALA A 462 -4.41 -33.93 -22.50
N ARG A 463 -3.37 -34.34 -21.76
CA ARG A 463 -2.63 -35.61 -21.99
C ARG A 463 -2.85 -36.66 -20.90
N HIS A 464 -3.64 -36.35 -19.89
CA HIS A 464 -4.15 -37.27 -18.88
C HIS A 464 -5.67 -37.28 -18.95
#